data_AF-A6TQA7-F1
#
_entry.id   AF-A6TQA7-F1
#
_cell.length_a   1.000
_cell.length_b   1.000
_cell.length_c   1.000
_cell.angle_alpha   90.00
_cell.angle_beta   90.00
_cell.angle_gamma   90.00
#
_symmetry.space_group_name_H-M   'P 1'
#
loop_
_entity.id
_entity.type
_entity.pdbx_description
1 polymer ?
#
loop_
_entity_poly.entity_id
_entity_poly.type
_entity_poly.pdbx_seq_one_letter_code
_entity_poly.pdbx_strand_id
1 'polypeptide(L)'
;MGSLFLPIIGFANGIIVGSGIVALLTLLDIIPRLGQLTKTYQSTSLYESIIILGATFGAFTSLTKVGFSMGPITIVIVGFTVGTFIGLLASALAEVMNVIPVLIRRFRLDGYILYVVYSLIFGKVIGSLIHWLMVY
;
A
#
# COMPACT_ATOMS: atom_id res chain seq x y z
N MET A 1 29.55 0.64 22.57
CA MET A 1 29.31 0.02 21.25
C MET A 1 27.82 -0.05 20.88
N GLY A 2 26.96 0.89 21.32
CA GLY A 2 25.51 0.85 21.02
C GLY A 2 25.02 1.92 20.03
N SER A 3 25.78 3.00 19.82
CA SER A 3 25.33 4.16 19.04
C SER A 3 25.47 4.00 17.52
N LEU A 4 26.38 3.15 17.03
CA LEU A 4 26.58 2.94 15.59
C LEU A 4 25.56 1.96 14.97
N PHE A 5 24.98 1.06 15.77
CA PHE A 5 23.98 0.10 15.31
C PHE A 5 22.58 0.73 15.17
N LEU A 6 22.25 1.71 16.01
CA LEU A 6 20.98 2.44 15.96
C LEU A 6 20.66 3.04 14.58
N PRO A 7 21.56 3.81 13.93
CA PRO A 7 21.28 4.36 12.60
C PRO A 7 21.14 3.26 11.53
N ILE A 8 21.87 2.15 11.64
CA ILE A 8 21.77 1.02 10.71
C ILE A 8 20.39 0.35 10.84
N ILE A 9 19.94 0.08 12.07
CA ILE A 9 18.63 -0.51 12.35
C ILE A 9 17.51 0.45 11.93
N GLY A 10 17.64 1.75 12.21
CA GLY A 10 16.69 2.77 11.78
C GLY A 10 16.58 2.86 10.26
N PHE A 11 17.71 2.82 9.56
CA PHE A 11 17.75 2.83 8.09
C PHE A 11 17.14 1.55 7.49
N ALA A 12 17.44 0.38 8.06
CA ALA A 12 16.86 -0.88 7.63
C ALA A 12 15.32 -0.88 7.79
N ASN A 13 14.81 -0.40 8.93
CA ASN A 13 13.36 -0.24 9.13
C ASN A 13 12.75 0.74 8.12
N GLY A 14 13.43 1.87 7.85
CA GLY A 14 12.99 2.84 6.84
C GLY A 14 12.87 2.22 5.44
N ILE A 15 13.85 1.40 5.02
CA ILE A 15 13.79 0.68 3.74
C ILE A 15 12.61 -0.30 3.72
N ILE A 16 12.42 -1.09 4.78
CA ILE A 16 11.33 -2.07 4.85
C ILE A 16 9.97 -1.37 4.73
N VAL A 17 9.73 -0.32 5.52
CA VAL A 17 8.45 0.41 5.51
C VAL A 17 8.24 1.12 4.17
N GLY A 18 9.27 1.81 3.65
CA GLY A 18 9.19 2.51 2.37
C GLY A 18 8.93 1.56 1.20
N SER A 19 9.63 0.42 1.16
CA SER A 19 9.41 -0.61 0.15
C SER A 19 8.00 -1.22 0.23
N GLY A 20 7.44 -1.37 1.44
CA GLY A 20 6.07 -1.84 1.63
C GLY A 20 5.03 -0.88 1.02
N ILE A 21 5.21 0.43 1.20
CA ILE A 21 4.34 1.45 0.59
C ILE A 21 4.45 1.40 -0.94
N VAL A 22 5.66 1.41 -1.48
CA VAL A 22 5.88 1.38 -2.94
C VAL A 22 5.34 0.10 -3.55
N ALA A 23 5.57 -1.05 -2.92
CA ALA A 23 5.06 -2.34 -3.35
C ALA A 23 3.52 -2.37 -3.37
N LEU A 24 2.87 -1.84 -2.33
CA LEU A 24 1.40 -1.76 -2.28
C LEU A 24 0.84 -0.90 -3.43
N LEU A 25 1.40 0.29 -3.63
CA LEU A 25 0.92 1.24 -4.64
C LEU A 25 1.12 0.73 -6.07
N THR A 26 2.21 0.01 -6.31
CA THR A 26 2.54 -0.58 -7.63
C THR A 26 1.76 -1.86 -7.89
N LEU A 27 1.64 -2.78 -6.93
CA LEU A 27 0.87 -4.02 -7.09
C LEU A 27 -0.63 -3.79 -7.29
N LEU A 28 -1.17 -2.71 -6.71
CA LEU A 28 -2.56 -2.31 -6.90
C LEU A 28 -2.76 -1.38 -8.12
N ASP A 29 -1.72 -1.14 -8.92
CA ASP A 29 -1.78 -0.29 -10.12
C ASP A 29 -2.39 1.11 -9.84
N ILE A 30 -2.11 1.68 -8.66
CA ILE A 30 -2.68 2.98 -8.26
C ILE A 30 -2.11 4.11 -9.11
N ILE A 31 -0.79 4.08 -9.35
CA ILE A 31 -0.08 5.08 -10.16
C ILE A 31 -0.65 5.13 -11.60
N PRO A 32 -0.74 4.01 -12.34
CA PRO A 32 -1.34 4.05 -13.68
C PRO A 32 -2.83 4.41 -13.66
N ARG A 33 -3.62 4.01 -12.66
CA ARG A 33 -5.03 4.45 -12.51
C ARG A 33 -5.18 5.95 -12.33
N LEU A 34 -4.29 6.58 -11.55
CA LEU A 34 -4.27 8.04 -11.41
C LEU A 34 -3.99 8.72 -12.76
N GLY A 35 -2.98 8.24 -13.50
CA GLY A 35 -2.67 8.73 -14.85
C GLY A 35 -3.82 8.52 -15.84
N GLN A 36 -4.56 7.42 -15.74
CA GLN A 36 -5.74 7.15 -16.54
C GLN A 36 -6.89 8.13 -16.26
N LEU A 37 -7.21 8.37 -14.99
CA LEU A 37 -8.28 9.28 -14.59
C LEU A 37 -7.99 10.73 -15.00
N THR A 38 -6.73 11.15 -14.93
CA THR A 38 -6.30 12.50 -15.34
C THR A 38 -5.94 12.60 -16.82
N LYS A 39 -6.09 11.50 -17.59
CA LYS A 39 -5.67 11.38 -18.99
C LYS A 39 -4.20 11.76 -19.25
N THR A 40 -3.35 11.64 -18.23
CA THR A 40 -1.95 12.06 -18.26
C THR A 40 -1.02 10.86 -18.03
N TYR A 41 -1.04 9.90 -18.95
CA TYR A 41 -0.19 8.70 -18.88
C TYR A 41 1.30 8.99 -19.06
N GLN A 42 1.66 10.08 -19.74
CA GLN A 42 3.06 10.42 -20.02
C GLN A 42 3.80 10.97 -18.79
N SER A 43 3.09 11.28 -17.70
CA SER A 43 3.65 11.89 -16.49
C SER A 43 3.65 10.97 -15.26
N THR A 44 3.69 9.65 -15.45
CA THR A 44 3.74 8.66 -14.35
C THR A 44 4.89 8.92 -13.36
N SER A 45 6.07 9.32 -13.86
CA SER A 45 7.23 9.64 -13.02
C SER A 45 6.99 10.85 -12.09
N LEU A 46 6.16 11.82 -12.52
CA LEU A 46 5.78 12.94 -11.65
C LEU A 46 4.85 12.48 -10.52
N TYR A 47 3.90 11.59 -10.80
CA TYR A 47 3.04 11.01 -9.76
C TYR A 47 3.85 10.24 -8.72
N GLU A 48 4.80 9.40 -9.15
CA GLU A 48 5.71 8.70 -8.25
C GLU A 48 6.50 9.67 -7.36
N SER A 49 7.07 10.71 -7.95
CA SER A 49 7.85 11.72 -7.21
C SER A 49 6.99 12.44 -6.16
N ILE A 50 5.76 12.81 -6.52
CA ILE A 50 4.81 13.48 -5.60
C ILE A 50 4.41 12.54 -4.45
N ILE A 51 4.16 11.26 -4.75
CA ILE A 51 3.83 10.25 -3.74
C ILE A 51 5.00 10.05 -2.78
N ILE A 52 6.23 9.92 -3.30
CA ILE A 52 7.44 9.75 -2.48
C ILE A 52 7.67 10.97 -1.59
N LEU A 53 7.54 12.18 -2.14
CA LEU A 53 7.64 13.43 -1.37
C LEU A 53 6.56 13.51 -0.30
N GLY A 54 5.32 13.17 -0.62
CA GLY A 54 4.20 13.15 0.32
C GLY A 54 4.41 12.13 1.45
N ALA A 55 4.87 10.93 1.13
CA ALA A 55 5.18 9.89 2.10
C ALA A 55 6.36 10.30 3.02
N THR A 56 7.40 10.91 2.44
CA THR A 56 8.54 11.43 3.21
C THR A 56 8.12 12.54 4.15
N PHE A 57 7.29 13.47 3.67
CA PHE A 57 6.74 14.55 4.48
C PHE A 57 5.83 14.00 5.60
N GLY A 58 4.95 13.05 5.29
CA GLY A 58 4.08 12.39 6.26
C GLY A 58 4.86 11.60 7.34
N ALA A 59 5.96 10.94 6.95
CA ALA A 59 6.85 10.29 7.89
C ALA A 59 7.51 11.32 8.84
N PHE A 60 7.99 12.44 8.29
CA PHE A 60 8.62 13.50 9.07
C PHE A 60 7.64 14.18 10.06
N THR A 61 6.41 14.45 9.63
CA THR A 61 5.38 15.03 10.51
C THR A 61 4.94 14.05 11.61
N SER A 62 4.88 12.75 11.31
CA SER A 62 4.61 11.69 12.29
C SER A 62 5.67 11.64 13.40
N LEU A 63 6.96 11.75 13.03
CA LEU A 63 8.09 11.77 13.96
C LEU A 63 8.08 13.00 14.88
N THR A 64 7.76 14.17 14.33
CA THR A 64 7.82 15.45 15.06
C THR A 64 6.59 15.71 15.93
N LYS A 65 5.51 14.90 15.82
CA LYS A 65 4.22 15.07 16.52
C LYS A 65 3.67 16.50 16.43
N VAL A 66 4.01 17.23 15.38
CA VAL A 66 3.57 18.62 15.19
C VAL A 66 2.09 18.59 14.81
N GLY A 67 1.25 19.00 15.77
CA GLY A 67 -0.17 19.21 15.53
C GLY A 67 -0.38 20.51 14.75
N PHE A 68 -0.75 20.41 13.48
CA PHE A 68 -1.16 21.57 12.71
C PHE A 68 -2.63 21.89 13.01
N SER A 69 -2.89 23.07 13.58
CA SER A 69 -4.26 23.61 13.68
C SER A 69 -4.69 24.10 12.30
N MET A 70 -5.32 23.23 11.52
CA MET A 70 -5.84 23.56 10.19
C MET A 70 -7.22 24.18 10.28
N GLY A 71 -7.49 25.18 9.43
CA GLY A 71 -8.82 25.77 9.30
C GLY A 71 -9.85 24.79 8.73
N PRO A 72 -11.15 25.02 8.91
CA PRO A 72 -12.21 24.10 8.49
C PRO A 72 -12.19 23.79 6.99
N ILE A 73 -11.84 24.78 6.16
CA ILE A 73 -11.74 24.63 4.69
C ILE A 73 -10.63 23.63 4.31
N THR A 74 -9.48 23.71 4.99
CA THR A 74 -8.35 22.81 4.73
C THR A 74 -8.70 21.37 5.11
N ILE A 75 -9.42 21.17 6.21
CA ILE A 75 -9.89 19.84 6.64
C ILE A 75 -10.82 19.23 5.59
N VAL A 76 -11.73 20.02 5.01
CA VAL A 76 -12.63 19.54 3.95
C VAL A 76 -11.85 19.09 2.72
N ILE A 77 -10.86 19.89 2.27
CA ILE A 77 -10.02 19.55 1.11
C ILE A 77 -9.24 18.26 1.38
N VAL A 78 -8.58 18.17 2.54
CA VAL A 78 -7.81 16.97 2.93
C VAL A 78 -8.73 15.76 3.02
N GLY A 79 -9.91 15.90 3.62
CA GLY A 79 -10.91 14.83 3.72
C GLY A 79 -11.35 14.33 2.34
N PHE A 80 -11.56 15.24 1.38
CA PHE A 80 -11.87 14.86 0.01
C PHE A 80 -10.71 14.09 -0.65
N THR A 81 -9.47 14.55 -0.48
CA THR A 81 -8.28 13.86 -1.02
C THR A 81 -8.08 12.48 -0.40
N VAL A 82 -8.32 12.32 0.90
CA VAL A 82 -8.28 11.01 1.56
C VAL A 82 -9.41 10.11 1.05
N GLY A 83 -10.61 10.67 0.86
CA GLY A 83 -11.76 9.96 0.29
C GLY A 83 -11.49 9.45 -1.13
N THR A 84 -10.89 10.27 -2.00
CA THR A 84 -10.52 9.84 -3.36
C THR A 84 -9.44 8.75 -3.33
N PHE A 85 -8.44 8.85 -2.44
CA PHE A 85 -7.43 7.83 -2.26
C PHE A 85 -8.03 6.49 -1.79
N ILE A 86 -8.92 6.50 -0.79
CA ILE A 86 -9.61 5.29 -0.32
C ILE A 86 -10.51 4.71 -1.42
N GLY A 87 -11.20 5.56 -2.19
CA GLY A 87 -12.01 5.13 -3.33
C GLY A 87 -11.18 4.45 -4.42
N LEU A 88 -9.99 4.97 -4.72
CA LEU A 88 -9.02 4.35 -5.62
C LEU A 88 -8.57 2.98 -5.12
N LEU A 89 -8.21 2.88 -3.83
CA LEU A 89 -7.83 1.62 -3.19
C LEU A 89 -8.95 0.58 -3.28
N ALA A 90 -10.18 0.96 -2.94
CA ALA A 90 -11.34 0.07 -2.99
C ALA A 90 -11.60 -0.44 -4.42
N SER A 91 -11.51 0.45 -5.40
CA SER A 91 -11.70 0.10 -6.81
C SER A 91 -10.57 -0.78 -7.35
N ALA A 92 -9.32 -0.57 -6.90
CA ALA A 92 -8.18 -1.41 -7.27
C ALA A 92 -8.31 -2.81 -6.67
N LEU A 93 -8.74 -2.90 -5.42
CA LEU A 93 -9.01 -4.18 -4.78
C LEU A 93 -10.11 -4.95 -5.50
N ALA A 94 -11.18 -4.27 -5.94
CA ALA A 94 -12.25 -4.89 -6.73
C ALA A 94 -11.75 -5.43 -8.09
N GLU A 95 -10.82 -4.72 -8.75
CA GLU A 95 -10.19 -5.20 -9.98
C GLU A 95 -9.34 -6.45 -9.73
N VAL A 96 -8.47 -6.43 -8.71
CA VAL A 96 -7.64 -7.60 -8.33
C VAL A 96 -8.50 -8.80 -7.95
N MET A 97 -9.61 -8.58 -7.23
CA MET A 97 -10.56 -9.64 -6.89
C MET A 97 -11.18 -10.28 -8.13
N ASN A 98 -11.46 -9.50 -9.17
CA ASN A 98 -11.93 -10.01 -10.46
C ASN A 98 -10.86 -10.76 -11.26
N VAL A 99 -9.57 -10.54 -10.96
CA VAL A 99 -8.46 -11.28 -11.61
C VAL A 99 -8.32 -12.70 -11.07
N ILE A 100 -8.68 -12.97 -9.81
CA ILE A 100 -8.56 -14.32 -9.20
C ILE A 100 -9.34 -15.39 -10.00
N PRO A 101 -10.63 -15.19 -10.36
CA PRO A 101 -11.35 -16.13 -11.23
C PRO A 101 -10.72 -16.32 -12.60
N VAL A 102 -10.15 -15.26 -13.19
CA VAL A 102 -9.48 -15.32 -14.50
C VAL A 102 -8.24 -16.20 -14.41
N LEU A 103 -7.47 -16.05 -13.33
CA LEU A 103 -6.26 -16.84 -13.08
C LEU A 103 -6.59 -18.34 -12.97
N ILE A 104 -7.63 -18.66 -12.21
CA ILE A 104 -8.13 -20.03 -12.04
C ILE A 104 -8.48 -20.68 -13.38
N ARG A 105 -9.26 -19.98 -14.21
CA ARG A 105 -9.65 -20.46 -15.55
C ARG A 105 -8.43 -20.61 -16.46
N ARG A 106 -7.46 -19.68 -16.37
CA ARG A 106 -6.22 -19.71 -17.16
C ARG A 106 -5.36 -20.94 -16.83
N PHE A 107 -5.30 -21.35 -15.57
CA PHE A 107 -4.59 -22.56 -15.15
C PHE A 107 -5.44 -23.84 -15.26
N ARG A 108 -6.67 -23.76 -15.79
CA ARG A 108 -7.62 -24.90 -15.90
C ARG A 108 -7.88 -25.59 -14.56
N LEU A 109 -7.92 -24.80 -13.49
CA LEU A 109 -8.17 -25.26 -12.11
C LEU A 109 -9.67 -25.22 -11.75
N ASP A 110 -10.55 -25.28 -12.73
CA ASP A 110 -12.00 -25.03 -12.57
C ASP A 110 -12.67 -25.96 -11.54
N GLY A 111 -12.14 -27.18 -11.35
CA GLY A 111 -12.60 -28.13 -10.33
C GLY A 111 -11.87 -28.06 -8.97
N TYR A 112 -10.77 -27.30 -8.88
CA TYR A 112 -9.89 -27.25 -7.71
C TYR A 112 -9.88 -25.89 -6.99
N ILE A 113 -10.83 -25.02 -7.32
CA ILE A 113 -10.96 -23.67 -6.74
C ILE A 113 -10.95 -23.71 -5.21
N LEU A 114 -11.72 -24.63 -4.62
CA LEU A 114 -11.76 -24.82 -3.17
C LEU A 114 -10.37 -25.08 -2.58
N TYR A 115 -9.55 -25.92 -3.21
CA TYR A 115 -8.20 -26.22 -2.73
C TYR A 115 -7.26 -25.01 -2.84
N VAL A 116 -7.36 -24.21 -3.90
CA VAL A 116 -6.59 -22.97 -4.06
C VAL A 116 -6.96 -21.97 -2.97
N VAL A 117 -8.26 -21.80 -2.71
CA VAL A 117 -8.77 -20.91 -1.66
C VAL A 117 -8.34 -21.41 -0.28
N TYR A 118 -8.43 -22.72 -0.01
CA TYR A 118 -7.94 -23.29 1.24
C TYR A 118 -6.43 -23.06 1.43
N SER A 119 -5.62 -23.23 0.39
CA SER A 119 -4.18 -22.96 0.45
C SER A 119 -3.89 -21.49 0.81
N LEU A 120 -4.63 -20.53 0.23
CA LEU A 120 -4.52 -19.11 0.57
C LEU A 120 -4.92 -18.82 2.01
N ILE A 121 -6.03 -19.41 2.47
CA ILE A 121 -6.50 -19.26 3.86
C ILE A 121 -5.45 -19.82 4.82
N PHE A 122 -4.94 -21.03 4.57
CA PHE A 122 -3.90 -21.65 5.39
C PHE A 122 -2.63 -20.80 5.44
N GLY A 123 -2.16 -20.29 4.29
CA GLY A 123 -1.02 -19.37 4.26
C GLY A 123 -1.24 -18.13 5.12
N LYS A 124 -2.44 -17.52 5.05
CA LYS A 124 -2.78 -16.35 5.86
C LYS A 124 -2.88 -16.67 7.36
N VAL A 125 -3.44 -17.83 7.72
CA VAL A 125 -3.54 -18.29 9.11
C VAL A 125 -2.14 -18.57 9.67
N ILE A 126 -1.29 -19.31 8.93
CA ILE A 126 0.08 -19.62 9.34
C ILE A 126 0.88 -18.32 9.49
N GLY A 127 0.81 -17.40 8.53
CA GLY A 127 1.47 -16.09 8.62
C GLY A 127 1.01 -15.29 9.85
N SER A 128 -0.31 -15.30 10.13
CA SER A 128 -0.86 -14.65 11.33
C SER A 128 -0.39 -15.31 12.63
N LEU A 129 -0.33 -16.64 12.68
CA LEU A 129 0.15 -17.39 13.84
C LEU A 129 1.64 -17.11 14.10
N ILE A 130 2.48 -17.11 13.06
CA ILE A 130 3.90 -16.77 13.18
C ILE A 130 4.06 -15.34 13.71
N HIS A 131 3.31 -14.37 13.17
CA HIS A 131 3.37 -12.99 13.65
C HIS A 131 3.03 -12.89 15.15
N TRP A 132 1.97 -13.56 15.59
CA TRP A 132 1.55 -13.52 17.00
C TRP A 132 2.46 -14.29 17.96
N LEU A 133 3.08 -15.38 17.50
CA LEU A 133 3.81 -16.30 18.39
C LEU A 133 5.33 -16.09 18.40
N MET A 134 5.90 -15.49 17.35
CA MET A 134 7.34 -15.23 17.23
C MET A 134 7.73 -13.75 17.26
N VAL A 135 6.89 -12.86 16.70
CA VAL A 135 7.25 -11.44 16.54
C VAL A 135 6.79 -10.60 17.73
N TYR A 136 5.82 -11.08 18.51
CA TYR A 136 5.40 -10.52 19.79
C TYR A 136 5.93 -11.39 20.93
#